data_AF-A0A1B6K5K0-F1
#
_entry.id   AF-A0A1B6K5K0-F1
#
_cell.length_a   1.000
_cell.length_b   1.000
_cell.length_c   1.000
_cell.angle_alpha   90.00
_cell.angle_beta   90.00
_cell.angle_gamma   90.00
#
_symmetry.space_group_name_H-M   'P 1'
#
loop_
_entity.id
_entity.type
_entity.pdbx_description
1 polymer ?
#
loop_
_entity_poly.entity_id
_entity_poly.type
_entity_poly.pdbx_seq_one_letter_code
_entity_poly.pdbx_strand_id
1 'polypeptide(L)'
;QAERPQHDNHADRIRAVAQALSVPVIANGGSKEINRYRDIELFREETNASSVMIARAAEWDCSIFRKEGRLPLDTVISAYLRYAVDYDNPDGNTKYCVQNMLRDLQESPLGRTFHEAQTNEQICALWNLDEYCRQKQLDFRERGMLGRRELQVLGTKRRKLSGDVITQRCIFLRNLYPDDTDLPKTKLLTWVRKNGLSQPQYKTVQVDKLFQSIVTVGFNNYSSSCWEKSKKWAEQSAAIACLSSLGVFDIKTLKENGTILD
;
A
#
# COMPACT_ATOMS: atom_id res chain seq x y z
N GLN A 1 -24.94 5.70 -28.40
CA GLN A 1 -24.90 5.49 -26.93
C GLN A 1 -23.47 5.11 -26.57
N ALA A 2 -22.93 5.54 -25.42
CA ALA A 2 -21.55 5.20 -25.05
C ALA A 2 -21.48 3.75 -24.54
N GLU A 3 -20.57 2.97 -25.11
CA GLU A 3 -20.33 1.58 -24.70
C GLU A 3 -19.56 1.52 -23.39
N ARG A 4 -19.69 0.39 -22.69
CA ARG A 4 -19.14 0.09 -21.36
C ARG A 4 -18.53 -1.32 -21.38
N PRO A 5 -17.65 -1.69 -20.43
CA PRO A 5 -16.99 -3.00 -20.43
C PRO A 5 -17.90 -4.22 -20.39
N GLN A 6 -19.20 -4.02 -20.08
CA GLN A 6 -20.24 -5.06 -20.13
C GLN A 6 -20.78 -5.34 -21.53
N HIS A 7 -20.66 -4.41 -22.47
CA HIS A 7 -21.05 -4.60 -23.87
C HIS A 7 -20.00 -5.45 -24.59
N ASP A 8 -20.43 -6.10 -25.67
CA ASP A 8 -19.58 -6.99 -26.45
C ASP A 8 -18.55 -6.20 -27.25
N ASN A 9 -17.40 -6.84 -27.51
CA ASN A 9 -16.34 -6.26 -28.30
C ASN A 9 -16.68 -6.34 -29.81
N HIS A 10 -16.50 -5.23 -30.54
CA HIS A 10 -16.71 -5.18 -32.00
C HIS A 10 -15.48 -5.70 -32.76
N ALA A 11 -15.26 -7.01 -32.71
CA ALA A 11 -14.12 -7.64 -33.40
C ALA A 11 -14.14 -7.44 -34.92
N ASP A 12 -15.33 -7.35 -35.52
CA ASP A 12 -15.57 -7.04 -36.93
C ASP A 12 -15.00 -5.67 -37.33
N ARG A 13 -15.17 -4.66 -36.47
CA ARG A 13 -14.65 -3.31 -36.73
C ARG A 13 -13.13 -3.27 -36.65
N ILE A 14 -12.55 -3.99 -35.69
CA ILE A 14 -11.08 -4.13 -35.59
C ILE A 14 -10.55 -4.83 -36.84
N ARG A 15 -11.22 -5.90 -37.31
CA ARG A 15 -10.88 -6.60 -38.55
C ARG A 15 -10.91 -5.69 -39.77
N ALA A 16 -11.95 -4.89 -39.93
CA ALA A 16 -12.05 -3.94 -41.05
C ALA A 16 -10.87 -2.95 -41.06
N VAL A 17 -10.49 -2.43 -39.88
CA VAL A 17 -9.32 -1.54 -39.73
C VAL A 17 -8.02 -2.28 -40.05
N ALA A 18 -7.83 -3.50 -39.55
CA ALA A 18 -6.63 -4.29 -39.80
C ALA A 18 -6.44 -4.67 -41.28
N GLN A 19 -7.53 -4.85 -42.03
CA GLN A 19 -7.48 -5.10 -43.47
C GLN A 19 -7.21 -3.83 -44.30
N ALA A 20 -7.67 -2.67 -43.83
CA ALA A 20 -7.53 -1.41 -44.55
C ALA A 20 -6.13 -0.79 -44.41
N LEU A 21 -5.41 -1.09 -43.33
CA LEU A 21 -4.12 -0.51 -43.02
C LEU A 21 -2.97 -1.42 -43.46
N SER A 22 -1.90 -0.82 -43.98
CA SER A 22 -0.65 -1.53 -44.29
C SER A 22 0.29 -1.68 -43.09
N VAL A 23 -0.03 -1.02 -41.97
CA VAL A 23 0.74 -1.08 -40.73
C VAL A 23 0.14 -2.11 -39.76
N PRO A 24 0.97 -2.75 -38.90
CA PRO A 24 0.46 -3.70 -37.91
C PRO A 24 -0.59 -3.09 -36.97
N VAL A 25 -1.73 -3.76 -36.84
CA VAL A 25 -2.78 -3.40 -35.88
C VAL A 25 -2.71 -4.30 -34.65
N ILE A 26 -2.87 -3.72 -33.46
CA ILE A 26 -2.93 -4.44 -32.18
C ILE A 26 -4.39 -4.44 -31.71
N ALA A 27 -5.02 -5.61 -31.64
CA ALA A 27 -6.38 -5.74 -31.13
C ALA A 27 -6.41 -5.62 -29.60
N ASN A 28 -7.41 -4.93 -29.07
CA ASN A 28 -7.67 -4.80 -27.64
C ASN A 28 -9.17 -4.91 -27.36
N GLY A 29 -9.56 -5.07 -26.10
CA GLY A 29 -10.97 -5.14 -25.66
C GLY A 29 -11.44 -6.55 -25.30
N GLY A 30 -10.82 -7.58 -25.86
CA GLY A 30 -11.24 -9.00 -25.77
C GLY A 30 -11.00 -9.72 -24.43
N SER A 31 -10.82 -9.02 -23.31
CA SER A 31 -10.48 -9.67 -22.03
C SER A 31 -11.60 -10.54 -21.43
N LYS A 32 -12.85 -10.42 -21.89
CA LYS A 32 -13.94 -11.30 -21.42
C LYS A 32 -13.93 -12.64 -22.14
N GLU A 33 -13.49 -12.63 -23.39
CA GLU A 33 -13.42 -13.74 -24.32
C GLU A 33 -12.12 -14.53 -24.12
N ILE A 34 -11.07 -13.90 -23.58
CA ILE A 34 -9.76 -14.50 -23.33
C ILE A 34 -9.68 -15.10 -21.92
N ASN A 35 -9.84 -16.42 -21.82
CA ASN A 35 -9.79 -17.16 -20.55
C ASN A 35 -8.54 -18.03 -20.40
N ARG A 36 -7.86 -18.36 -21.50
CA ARG A 36 -6.59 -19.11 -21.53
C ARG A 36 -5.72 -18.64 -22.69
N TYR A 37 -4.44 -19.03 -22.67
CA TYR A 37 -3.46 -18.60 -23.67
C TYR A 37 -3.94 -18.79 -25.13
N ARG A 38 -4.57 -19.93 -25.44
CA ARG A 38 -5.07 -20.21 -26.80
C ARG A 38 -6.09 -19.18 -27.28
N ASP A 39 -6.88 -18.61 -26.38
CA ASP A 39 -7.93 -17.66 -26.75
C ASP A 39 -7.35 -16.32 -27.23
N ILE A 40 -6.09 -16.01 -26.85
CA ILE A 40 -5.35 -14.85 -27.36
C ILE A 40 -5.18 -14.97 -28.88
N GLU A 41 -4.78 -16.16 -29.35
CA GLU A 41 -4.60 -16.41 -30.78
C GLU A 41 -5.93 -16.43 -31.52
N LEU A 42 -6.97 -17.03 -30.93
CA LEU A 42 -8.32 -17.01 -31.51
C LEU A 42 -8.83 -15.57 -31.70
N PHE A 43 -8.63 -14.70 -30.70
CA PHE A 43 -9.02 -13.30 -30.80
C PHE A 43 -8.17 -12.53 -31.83
N ARG A 44 -6.88 -12.87 -31.97
CA ARG A 44 -6.00 -12.31 -33.00
C ARG A 44 -6.49 -12.66 -34.41
N GLU A 45 -6.82 -13.94 -34.63
CA GLU A 45 -7.35 -14.44 -35.90
C GLU A 45 -8.72 -13.84 -36.21
N GLU A 46 -9.60 -13.78 -35.21
CA GLU A 46 -10.93 -13.17 -35.34
C GLU A 46 -10.82 -11.69 -35.75
N THR A 47 -9.88 -10.94 -35.18
CA THR A 47 -9.70 -9.52 -35.51
C THR A 47 -8.79 -9.27 -36.71
N ASN A 48 -8.25 -10.32 -37.35
CA ASN A 48 -7.20 -10.23 -38.38
C ASN A 48 -6.04 -9.28 -37.99
N ALA A 49 -5.78 -9.15 -36.69
CA ALA A 49 -4.78 -8.23 -36.17
C ALA A 49 -3.38 -8.88 -36.20
N SER A 50 -2.36 -8.04 -36.15
CA SER A 50 -0.98 -8.51 -36.06
C SER A 50 -0.63 -8.99 -34.65
N SER A 51 -1.26 -8.43 -33.62
CA SER A 51 -1.01 -8.77 -32.21
C SER A 51 -2.22 -8.43 -31.34
N VAL A 52 -2.20 -8.87 -30.08
CA VAL A 52 -3.26 -8.62 -29.09
C VAL A 52 -2.69 -7.96 -27.84
N MET A 53 -3.34 -6.91 -27.37
CA MET A 53 -3.10 -6.27 -26.09
C MET A 53 -4.18 -6.71 -25.09
N ILE A 54 -3.76 -7.19 -23.92
CA ILE A 54 -4.65 -7.71 -22.87
C ILE A 54 -4.53 -6.82 -21.63
N ALA A 55 -5.68 -6.41 -21.07
CA ALA A 55 -5.74 -5.58 -19.87
C ALA A 55 -6.33 -6.36 -18.69
N ARG A 56 -7.67 -6.40 -18.56
CA ARG A 56 -8.36 -7.00 -17.41
C ARG A 56 -7.95 -8.45 -17.13
N ALA A 57 -7.86 -9.29 -18.16
CA ALA A 57 -7.47 -10.69 -17.95
C ALA A 57 -6.04 -10.85 -17.40
N ALA A 58 -5.12 -9.95 -17.77
CA ALA A 58 -3.76 -9.93 -17.24
C ALA A 58 -3.67 -9.26 -15.85
N GLU A 59 -4.53 -8.29 -15.56
CA GLU A 59 -4.67 -7.68 -14.24
C GLU A 59 -5.15 -8.70 -13.19
N TRP A 60 -6.07 -9.59 -13.57
CA TRP A 60 -6.56 -10.64 -12.70
C TRP A 60 -5.54 -11.77 -12.50
N ASP A 61 -4.85 -12.14 -13.56
CA ASP A 61 -3.84 -13.20 -13.52
C ASP A 61 -2.85 -13.02 -14.69
N CYS A 62 -1.65 -12.54 -14.38
CA CYS A 62 -0.61 -12.31 -15.40
C CYS A 62 -0.12 -13.62 -16.04
N SER A 63 -0.40 -14.78 -15.43
CA SER A 63 -0.09 -16.09 -16.01
C SER A 63 -0.96 -16.43 -17.23
N ILE A 64 -1.94 -15.59 -17.60
CA ILE A 64 -2.66 -15.67 -18.87
C ILE A 64 -1.73 -15.74 -20.11
N PHE A 65 -0.51 -15.18 -20.00
CA PHE A 65 0.49 -15.20 -21.06
C PHE A 65 1.32 -16.49 -21.12
N ARG A 66 1.12 -17.46 -20.21
CA ARG A 66 1.84 -18.74 -20.22
C ARG A 66 1.22 -19.73 -21.20
N LYS A 67 2.03 -20.24 -22.11
CA LYS A 67 1.63 -21.28 -23.08
C LYS A 67 1.22 -22.59 -22.40
N GLU A 68 1.85 -22.89 -21.26
CA GLU A 68 1.63 -24.11 -20.47
C GLU A 68 0.35 -24.05 -19.63
N GLY A 69 -0.37 -22.93 -19.65
CA GLY A 69 -1.58 -22.70 -18.88
C GLY A 69 -1.37 -21.77 -17.68
N ARG A 70 -2.46 -21.43 -17.00
CA ARG A 70 -2.42 -20.54 -15.83
C ARG A 70 -1.72 -21.20 -14.65
N LEU A 71 -1.11 -20.38 -13.80
CA LEU A 71 -0.56 -20.81 -12.51
C LEU A 71 -1.64 -20.76 -11.42
N PRO A 72 -1.45 -21.48 -10.31
CA PRO A 72 -2.24 -21.23 -9.10
C PRO A 72 -2.11 -19.76 -8.67
N LEU A 73 -3.23 -19.16 -8.26
CA LEU A 73 -3.29 -17.73 -7.93
C LEU A 73 -2.28 -17.34 -6.84
N ASP A 74 -2.12 -18.14 -5.80
CA ASP A 74 -1.15 -17.89 -4.72
C ASP A 74 0.29 -17.83 -5.24
N THR A 75 0.62 -18.63 -6.26
CA THR A 75 1.93 -18.58 -6.90
C THR A 75 2.13 -17.25 -7.63
N VAL A 76 1.10 -16.75 -8.31
CA VAL A 76 1.13 -15.47 -9.03
C VAL A 76 1.23 -14.29 -8.05
N ILE A 77 0.41 -14.29 -7.00
CA ILE A 77 0.44 -13.25 -5.95
C ILE A 77 1.79 -13.24 -5.25
N SER A 78 2.32 -14.40 -4.86
CA SER A 78 3.64 -14.50 -4.20
C SER A 78 4.76 -13.95 -5.08
N ALA A 79 4.74 -14.23 -6.38
CA ALA A 79 5.72 -13.69 -7.33
C ALA A 79 5.56 -12.16 -7.49
N TYR A 80 4.33 -11.66 -7.60
CA TYR A 80 4.05 -10.22 -7.65
C TYR A 80 4.54 -9.51 -6.38
N LEU A 81 4.29 -10.07 -5.20
CA LEU A 81 4.71 -9.49 -3.93
C LEU A 81 6.24 -9.40 -3.80
N ARG A 82 6.98 -10.38 -4.32
CA ARG A 82 8.45 -10.28 -4.38
C ARG A 82 8.90 -9.09 -5.22
N TYR A 83 8.32 -8.89 -6.40
CA TYR A 83 8.60 -7.69 -7.20
C TYR A 83 8.17 -6.40 -6.50
N ALA A 84 7.01 -6.40 -5.84
CA ALA A 84 6.55 -5.25 -5.09
C ALA A 84 7.54 -4.87 -3.98
N VAL A 85 8.12 -5.86 -3.29
CA VAL A 85 9.16 -5.64 -2.28
C VAL A 85 10.48 -5.19 -2.92
N ASP A 86 10.94 -5.88 -3.96
CA ASP A 86 12.24 -5.62 -4.62
C ASP A 86 12.33 -4.23 -5.28
N TYR A 87 11.19 -3.61 -5.56
CA TYR A 87 11.11 -2.29 -6.19
C TYR A 87 10.44 -1.22 -5.31
N ASP A 88 10.34 -1.45 -3.99
CA ASP A 88 9.72 -0.53 -3.01
C ASP A 88 8.33 0.00 -3.47
N ASN A 89 7.51 -0.90 -4.02
CA ASN A 89 6.21 -0.55 -4.55
C ASN A 89 5.29 -0.05 -3.40
N PRO A 90 4.62 1.09 -3.54
CA PRO A 90 3.84 1.65 -2.44
C PRO A 90 2.74 0.70 -1.93
N ASP A 91 2.57 0.61 -0.60
CA ASP A 91 1.59 -0.27 0.06
C ASP A 91 0.20 -0.26 -0.59
N GLY A 92 -0.29 0.94 -0.91
CA GLY A 92 -1.62 1.11 -1.51
C GLY A 92 -1.72 0.58 -2.94
N ASN A 93 -0.63 0.68 -3.72
CA ASN A 93 -0.58 0.13 -5.07
C ASN A 93 -0.47 -1.41 -5.03
N THR A 94 0.39 -1.94 -4.17
CA THR A 94 0.50 -3.40 -3.93
C THR A 94 -0.85 -3.98 -3.53
N LYS A 95 -1.53 -3.33 -2.57
CA LYS A 95 -2.84 -3.77 -2.10
C LYS A 95 -3.88 -3.74 -3.22
N TYR A 96 -3.94 -2.67 -4.02
CA TYR A 96 -4.87 -2.56 -5.13
C TYR A 96 -4.68 -3.69 -6.17
N CYS A 97 -3.44 -3.97 -6.57
CA CYS A 97 -3.17 -5.06 -7.51
C CYS A 97 -3.57 -6.43 -6.96
N VAL A 98 -3.23 -6.74 -5.71
CA VAL A 98 -3.61 -8.02 -5.10
C VAL A 98 -5.13 -8.13 -4.91
N GLN A 99 -5.85 -7.03 -4.61
CA GLN A 99 -7.32 -7.01 -4.61
C GLN A 99 -7.89 -7.42 -5.97
N ASN A 100 -7.35 -6.88 -7.07
CA ASN A 100 -7.80 -7.22 -8.41
C ASN A 100 -7.43 -8.65 -8.83
N MET A 101 -6.38 -9.24 -8.27
CA MET A 101 -6.07 -10.66 -8.44
C MET A 101 -7.03 -11.56 -7.66
N LEU A 102 -7.35 -11.21 -6.40
CA LEU A 102 -8.26 -11.99 -5.55
C LEU A 102 -9.71 -11.99 -6.07
N ARG A 103 -10.19 -10.87 -6.61
CA ARG A 103 -11.58 -10.70 -7.07
C ARG A 103 -12.58 -11.18 -6.03
N ASP A 104 -13.39 -12.20 -6.34
CA ASP A 104 -14.42 -12.76 -5.46
C ASP A 104 -13.82 -13.43 -4.20
N LEU A 105 -12.53 -13.81 -4.22
CA LEU A 105 -11.82 -14.36 -3.07
C LEU A 105 -11.54 -13.31 -1.98
N GLN A 106 -11.86 -12.02 -2.21
CA GLN A 106 -11.83 -11.01 -1.16
C GLN A 106 -12.81 -11.33 -0.01
N GLU A 107 -13.90 -12.05 -0.29
CA GLU A 107 -14.86 -12.51 0.72
C GLU A 107 -14.41 -13.80 1.45
N SER A 108 -13.26 -14.37 1.09
CA SER A 108 -12.69 -15.50 1.81
C SER A 108 -12.12 -15.07 3.18
N PRO A 109 -11.86 -16.01 4.12
CA PRO A 109 -11.16 -15.68 5.35
C PRO A 109 -9.82 -14.96 5.11
N LEU A 110 -9.02 -15.43 4.14
CA LEU A 110 -7.76 -14.79 3.76
C LEU A 110 -7.99 -13.40 3.17
N GLY A 111 -9.00 -13.26 2.30
CA GLY A 111 -9.38 -11.98 1.70
C GLY A 111 -9.78 -10.92 2.72
N ARG A 112 -10.52 -11.31 3.76
CA ARG A 112 -10.87 -10.43 4.88
C ARG A 112 -9.63 -10.00 5.68
N THR A 113 -8.74 -10.92 6.04
CA THR A 113 -7.49 -10.57 6.72
C THR A 113 -6.61 -9.66 5.85
N PHE A 114 -6.54 -9.92 4.55
CA PHE A 114 -5.86 -9.06 3.59
C PHE A 114 -6.47 -7.65 3.52
N HIS A 115 -7.80 -7.53 3.61
CA HIS A 115 -8.46 -6.23 3.65
C HIS A 115 -8.04 -5.40 4.87
N GLU A 116 -7.68 -6.03 5.98
CA GLU A 116 -7.21 -5.35 7.19
C GLU A 116 -5.74 -4.89 7.10
N ALA A 117 -4.91 -5.54 6.27
CA ALA A 117 -3.49 -5.22 6.12
C ALA A 117 -3.25 -3.79 5.59
N GLN A 118 -2.30 -3.07 6.17
CA GLN A 118 -1.99 -1.67 5.83
C GLN A 118 -0.57 -1.44 5.32
N THR A 119 0.33 -2.42 5.48
CA THR A 119 1.73 -2.34 5.04
C THR A 119 2.06 -3.50 4.12
N ASN A 120 3.03 -3.33 3.23
CA ASN A 120 3.56 -4.43 2.42
C ASN A 120 4.01 -5.61 3.28
N GLU A 121 4.59 -5.38 4.46
CA GLU A 121 4.97 -6.46 5.38
C GLU A 121 3.75 -7.28 5.85
N GLN A 122 2.67 -6.61 6.28
CA GLN A 122 1.42 -7.28 6.66
C GLN A 122 0.77 -8.02 5.49
N ILE A 123 0.84 -7.46 4.27
CA ILE A 123 0.35 -8.13 3.06
C ILE A 123 1.21 -9.37 2.78
N CYS A 124 2.54 -9.24 2.82
CA CYS A 124 3.49 -10.32 2.57
C CYS A 124 3.36 -11.46 3.59
N ALA A 125 3.04 -11.17 4.85
CA ALA A 125 2.82 -12.19 5.89
C ALA A 125 1.76 -13.23 5.49
N LEU A 126 0.71 -12.81 4.78
CA LEU A 126 -0.37 -13.70 4.33
C LEU A 126 0.09 -14.75 3.31
N TRP A 127 1.23 -14.52 2.65
CA TRP A 127 1.87 -15.46 1.74
C TRP A 127 3.26 -15.92 2.25
N ASN A 128 3.53 -15.81 3.55
CA ASN A 128 4.80 -16.21 4.18
C ASN A 128 6.03 -15.50 3.60
N LEU A 129 5.90 -14.21 3.27
CA LEU A 129 6.94 -13.36 2.71
C LEU A 129 7.31 -12.18 3.62
N ASP A 130 6.84 -12.15 4.86
CA ASP A 130 7.11 -11.06 5.82
C ASP A 130 8.61 -10.94 6.14
N GLU A 131 9.29 -12.06 6.40
CA GLU A 131 10.74 -12.07 6.65
C GLU A 131 11.52 -11.56 5.44
N TYR A 132 11.12 -11.96 4.23
CA TYR A 132 11.69 -11.44 2.99
C TYR A 132 11.52 -9.93 2.86
N CYS A 133 10.32 -9.42 3.15
CA CYS A 133 10.00 -8.00 3.14
C CYS A 133 10.87 -7.22 4.13
N ARG A 134 10.97 -7.71 5.39
CA ARG A 134 11.80 -7.09 6.43
C ARG A 134 13.29 -7.02 6.03
N GLN A 135 13.84 -8.13 5.55
CA GLN A 135 15.25 -8.20 5.12
C GLN A 135 15.54 -7.24 3.96
N LYS A 136 14.65 -7.16 2.96
CA LYS A 136 14.81 -6.23 1.83
C LYS A 136 14.73 -4.77 2.25
N GLN A 137 13.83 -4.42 3.16
CA GLN A 137 13.76 -3.06 3.71
C GLN A 137 15.00 -2.70 4.53
N LEU A 138 15.65 -3.65 5.20
CA LEU A 138 16.94 -3.43 5.85
C LEU A 138 18.05 -3.17 4.82
N ASP A 139 18.15 -3.99 3.77
CA ASP A 139 19.13 -3.82 2.68
C ASP A 139 18.98 -2.46 1.97
N PHE A 140 17.75 -2.01 1.70
CA PHE A 140 17.52 -0.66 1.17
C PHE A 140 18.06 0.43 2.09
N ARG A 141 17.83 0.30 3.39
CA ARG A 141 18.31 1.29 4.37
C ARG A 141 19.82 1.30 4.49
N GLU A 142 20.47 0.14 4.53
CA GLU A 142 21.93 0.04 4.55
C GLU A 142 22.57 0.68 3.30
N ARG A 143 21.86 0.66 2.17
CA ARG A 143 22.24 1.33 0.92
C ARG A 143 21.83 2.79 0.84
N GLY A 144 21.17 3.34 1.87
CA GLY A 144 20.68 4.72 1.89
C GLY A 144 19.47 4.99 0.98
N MET A 145 18.79 3.94 0.50
CA MET A 145 17.51 4.06 -0.19
C MET A 145 16.41 4.27 0.85
N LEU A 146 16.04 5.53 1.06
CA LEU A 146 15.01 5.92 2.00
C LEU A 146 13.63 5.74 1.37
N GLY A 147 12.78 4.94 2.01
CA GLY A 147 11.38 4.81 1.63
C GLY A 147 10.60 6.11 1.86
N ARG A 148 9.39 6.19 1.32
CA ARG A 148 8.51 7.37 1.45
C ARG A 148 8.38 7.90 2.88
N ARG A 149 8.32 6.99 3.87
CA ARG A 149 8.12 7.31 5.29
C ARG A 149 9.35 7.97 5.92
N GLU A 150 10.52 7.83 5.30
CA GLU A 150 11.83 8.25 5.80
C GLU A 150 12.41 9.43 5.04
N LEU A 151 11.69 9.95 4.04
CA LEU A 151 12.11 11.13 3.30
C LEU A 151 12.39 12.29 4.26
N GLN A 152 13.65 12.70 4.34
CA GLN A 152 13.98 14.04 4.81
C GLN A 152 13.63 15.00 3.69
N VAL A 153 12.56 15.75 3.89
CA VAL A 153 12.14 16.77 2.94
C VAL A 153 13.27 17.78 2.76
N LEU A 154 13.89 17.80 1.58
CA LEU A 154 14.91 18.77 1.18
C LEU A 154 14.41 20.20 1.45
N GLY A 155 15.20 20.99 2.19
CA GLY A 155 14.83 22.35 2.59
C GLY A 155 14.21 22.48 3.98
N THR A 156 13.77 21.37 4.59
CA THR A 156 13.63 21.36 6.05
C THR A 156 15.02 21.17 6.64
N LYS A 157 15.74 22.27 6.91
CA LYS A 157 16.70 22.23 8.03
C LYS A 157 15.95 21.53 9.15
N ARG A 158 16.53 20.50 9.82
CA ARG A 158 16.06 20.09 11.15
C ARG A 158 15.90 21.40 11.90
N ARG A 159 14.68 21.93 11.98
CA ARG A 159 14.41 23.09 12.80
C ARG A 159 14.68 22.48 14.16
N LYS A 160 15.86 22.77 14.72
CA LYS A 160 16.05 22.80 16.16
C LYS A 160 15.01 23.81 16.62
N LEU A 161 13.76 23.35 16.74
CA LEU A 161 12.75 23.98 17.54
C LEU A 161 13.39 23.98 18.93
N SER A 162 13.49 25.16 19.51
CA SER A 162 13.96 25.37 20.87
C SER A 162 13.26 24.39 21.82
N GLY A 163 14.00 23.37 22.29
CA GLY A 163 13.53 22.28 23.15
C GLY A 163 13.76 20.90 22.53
N ASP A 164 14.32 19.97 23.31
CA ASP A 164 14.55 18.60 22.86
C ASP A 164 13.22 17.90 22.52
N VAL A 165 13.04 17.50 21.26
CA VAL A 165 11.88 16.72 20.81
C VAL A 165 12.22 15.24 20.90
N ILE A 166 11.55 14.53 21.80
CA ILE A 166 11.68 13.08 21.94
C ILE A 166 11.03 12.44 20.72
N THR A 167 11.83 11.73 19.92
CA THR A 167 11.39 11.20 18.63
C THR A 167 11.38 9.67 18.67
N GLN A 168 10.28 9.08 18.22
CA GLN A 168 10.14 7.63 18.02
C GLN A 168 9.87 7.35 16.55
N ARG A 169 10.46 6.30 15.98
CA ARG A 169 10.12 5.88 14.61
C ARG A 169 8.88 5.00 14.64
N CYS A 170 7.71 5.62 14.49
CA CYS A 170 6.43 4.92 14.55
C CYS A 170 5.38 5.47 13.59
N ILE A 171 4.41 4.65 13.21
CA ILE A 171 3.32 5.01 12.30
C ILE A 171 1.97 4.63 12.91
N PHE A 172 0.92 5.32 12.49
CA PHE A 172 -0.43 4.97 12.91
C PHE A 172 -1.05 3.95 11.96
N LEU A 173 -1.42 2.79 12.50
CA LEU A 173 -2.09 1.72 11.77
C LEU A 173 -3.55 1.60 12.22
N ARG A 174 -4.50 2.07 11.42
CA ARG A 174 -5.92 2.18 11.83
C ARG A 174 -6.59 0.83 12.13
N ASN A 175 -6.11 -0.25 11.54
CA ASN A 175 -6.61 -1.61 11.80
C ASN A 175 -6.33 -2.08 13.23
N LEU A 176 -5.31 -1.55 13.91
CA LEU A 176 -5.00 -1.89 15.30
C LEU A 176 -5.91 -1.19 16.33
N TYR A 177 -6.76 -0.26 15.89
CA TYR A 177 -7.62 0.55 16.74
C TYR A 177 -9.05 0.51 16.21
N PRO A 178 -9.81 -0.56 16.48
CA PRO A 178 -11.16 -0.75 15.93
C PRO A 178 -12.10 0.37 16.38
N ASP A 179 -12.04 0.74 17.66
CA ASP A 179 -12.86 1.78 18.28
C ASP A 179 -12.17 3.15 18.34
N ASP A 180 -12.95 4.21 18.14
CA ASP A 180 -12.44 5.59 18.19
C ASP A 180 -11.94 6.00 19.59
N THR A 181 -12.42 5.31 20.63
CA THR A 181 -11.96 5.45 22.01
C THR A 181 -10.55 4.91 22.21
N ASP A 182 -10.12 3.96 21.38
CA ASP A 182 -8.80 3.35 21.46
C ASP A 182 -7.72 4.11 20.69
N LEU A 183 -8.11 5.09 19.86
CA LEU A 183 -7.17 5.88 19.09
C LEU A 183 -6.10 6.51 19.98
N PRO A 184 -4.82 6.51 19.57
CA PRO A 184 -3.72 7.07 20.35
C PRO A 184 -3.95 8.49 20.88
N LYS A 185 -4.50 9.40 20.06
CA LYS A 185 -4.85 10.76 20.50
C LYS A 185 -5.89 10.76 21.62
N THR A 186 -6.89 9.88 21.52
CA THR A 186 -7.95 9.74 22.54
C THR A 186 -7.37 9.18 23.82
N LYS A 187 -6.54 8.12 23.74
CA LYS A 187 -5.83 7.56 24.91
C LYS A 187 -4.90 8.57 25.57
N LEU A 188 -4.16 9.36 24.79
CA LEU A 188 -3.30 10.40 25.33
C LEU A 188 -4.11 11.49 26.04
N LEU A 189 -5.22 11.94 25.45
CA LEU A 189 -6.12 12.91 26.08
C LEU A 189 -6.67 12.41 27.42
N THR A 190 -7.10 11.14 27.48
CA THR A 190 -7.56 10.52 28.72
C THR A 190 -6.44 10.40 29.75
N TRP A 191 -5.25 9.99 29.32
CA TRP A 191 -4.09 9.87 30.20
C TRP A 191 -3.67 11.21 30.80
N VAL A 192 -3.57 12.29 30.01
CA VAL A 192 -3.16 13.60 30.55
C VAL A 192 -4.20 14.15 31.55
N ARG A 193 -5.49 13.92 31.31
CA ARG A 193 -6.57 14.32 32.23
C ARG A 193 -6.44 13.57 33.56
N LYS A 194 -6.18 12.25 33.52
CA LYS A 194 -6.00 11.43 34.72
C LYS A 194 -4.77 11.87 35.55
N ASN A 195 -3.75 12.43 34.89
CA ASN A 195 -2.51 12.88 35.53
C ASN A 195 -2.51 14.39 35.85
N GLY A 196 -3.65 15.09 35.72
CA GLY A 196 -3.75 16.52 36.06
C GLY A 196 -2.94 17.45 35.16
N LEU A 197 -2.58 17.01 33.95
CA LEU A 197 -1.82 17.78 32.98
C LEU A 197 -2.75 18.56 32.03
N SER A 198 -2.21 19.62 31.44
CA SER A 198 -2.90 20.36 30.37
C SER A 198 -3.19 19.47 29.17
N GLN A 199 -4.23 19.82 28.40
CA GLN A 199 -4.57 19.08 27.18
C GLN A 199 -3.40 19.06 26.19
N PRO A 200 -3.21 17.95 25.43
CA PRO A 200 -2.08 17.83 24.52
C PRO A 200 -2.22 18.82 23.36
N GLN A 201 -1.16 19.55 23.04
CA GLN A 201 -1.16 20.51 21.94
C GLN A 201 -0.43 19.95 20.73
N TYR A 202 -1.07 19.96 19.57
CA TYR A 202 -0.48 19.43 18.33
C TYR A 202 -0.09 20.56 17.39
N LYS A 203 1.13 20.46 16.86
CA LYS A 203 1.63 21.31 15.78
C LYS A 203 2.04 20.42 14.60
N THR A 204 1.31 20.52 13.50
CA THR A 204 1.60 19.77 12.28
C THR A 204 2.32 20.64 11.26
N VAL A 205 3.40 20.11 10.70
CA VAL A 205 4.08 20.64 9.52
C VAL A 205 3.63 19.81 8.32
N GLN A 206 3.26 20.49 7.24
CA GLN A 206 3.00 19.86 5.95
C GLN A 206 4.11 20.26 5.00
N VAL A 207 4.64 19.29 4.25
CA VAL A 207 5.43 19.56 3.05
C VAL A 207 4.93 18.69 1.92
N ASP A 208 4.65 19.30 0.77
CA ASP A 208 3.94 18.69 -0.34
C ASP A 208 2.65 17.99 0.13
N LYS A 209 2.58 16.66 -0.01
CA LYS A 209 1.44 15.81 0.39
C LYS A 209 1.75 14.99 1.64
N LEU A 210 2.75 15.39 2.43
CA LEU A 210 3.23 14.70 3.62
C LEU A 210 3.08 15.57 4.86
N PHE A 211 2.79 14.93 6.00
CA PHE A 211 2.51 15.59 7.27
C PHE A 211 3.35 14.97 8.38
N GLN A 212 3.91 15.81 9.25
CA GLN A 212 4.56 15.40 10.49
C GLN A 212 4.00 16.26 11.63
N SER A 213 3.67 15.64 12.77
CA SER A 213 3.12 16.34 13.92
C SER A 213 4.03 16.21 15.12
N ILE A 214 4.14 17.30 15.87
CA ILE A 214 4.71 17.33 17.22
C ILE A 214 3.55 17.47 18.20
N VAL A 215 3.55 16.68 19.27
CA VAL A 215 2.64 16.83 20.40
C VAL A 215 3.40 17.32 21.63
N THR A 216 2.87 18.36 22.27
CA THR A 216 3.40 18.91 23.52
C THR A 216 2.54 18.43 24.69
N VAL A 217 3.17 17.81 25.68
CA VAL A 217 2.55 17.35 26.93
C VAL A 217 3.44 17.78 28.10
N GLY A 218 2.91 18.62 29.00
CA GLY A 218 3.70 19.26 30.04
C GLY A 218 4.79 20.16 29.42
N PHE A 219 6.04 19.89 29.75
CA PHE A 219 7.21 20.61 29.22
C PHE A 219 7.92 19.88 28.07
N ASN A 220 7.44 18.69 27.70
CA ASN A 220 8.11 17.84 26.73
C ASN A 220 7.37 17.83 25.39
N ASN A 221 8.15 17.69 24.32
CA ASN A 221 7.66 17.58 22.95
C ASN A 221 7.96 16.18 22.42
N TYR A 222 6.99 15.57 21.74
CA TYR A 222 7.10 14.23 21.18
C TYR A 222 6.71 14.24 19.70
N SER A 223 7.40 13.46 18.88
CA SER A 223 7.10 13.35 17.45
C SER A 223 7.39 11.95 16.93
N SER A 224 6.66 11.54 15.90
CA SER A 224 7.15 10.47 15.04
C SER A 224 8.22 11.00 14.08
N SER A 225 9.25 10.20 13.80
CA SER A 225 10.19 10.50 12.70
C SER A 225 9.62 10.21 11.31
N CYS A 226 8.50 9.50 11.22
CA CYS A 226 7.87 9.12 9.95
C CYS A 226 6.92 10.22 9.45
N TRP A 227 6.94 10.47 8.14
CA TRP A 227 5.98 11.36 7.48
C TRP A 227 4.72 10.61 7.04
N GLU A 228 3.55 11.18 7.34
CA GLU A 228 2.24 10.58 7.11
C GLU A 228 1.49 11.21 5.94
N LYS A 229 0.51 10.49 5.38
CA LYS A 229 -0.29 10.96 4.22
C LYS A 229 -1.37 11.99 4.60
N SER A 230 -1.67 12.12 5.88
CA SER A 230 -2.70 13.03 6.38
C SER A 230 -2.30 13.64 7.72
N LYS A 231 -2.79 14.86 7.98
CA LYS A 231 -2.67 15.50 9.28
C LYS A 231 -3.22 14.63 10.42
N LYS A 232 -4.38 14.00 10.22
CA LYS A 232 -5.01 13.13 11.23
C LYS A 232 -4.07 11.99 11.62
N TRP A 233 -3.44 11.33 10.65
CA TRP A 233 -2.52 10.22 10.92
C TRP A 233 -1.23 10.71 11.58
N ALA A 234 -0.65 11.83 11.12
CA ALA A 234 0.52 12.43 11.73
C ALA A 234 0.33 12.71 13.23
N GLU A 235 -0.83 13.25 13.61
CA GLU A 235 -1.16 13.49 15.01
C GLU A 235 -1.33 12.19 15.83
N GLN A 236 -1.88 11.12 15.24
CA GLN A 236 -1.94 9.81 15.91
C GLN A 236 -0.54 9.23 16.11
N SER A 237 0.33 9.31 15.11
CA SER A 237 1.72 8.84 15.20
C SER A 237 2.52 9.61 16.25
N ALA A 238 2.30 10.94 16.37
CA ALA A 238 2.90 11.74 17.44
C ALA A 238 2.39 11.33 18.84
N ALA A 239 1.09 11.02 18.96
CA ALA A 239 0.51 10.52 20.20
C ALA A 239 1.08 9.15 20.60
N ILE A 240 1.32 8.25 19.63
CA ILE A 240 2.00 6.97 19.87
C ILE A 240 3.40 7.22 20.43
N ALA A 241 4.19 8.09 19.80
CA ALA A 241 5.54 8.43 20.27
C ALA A 241 5.54 8.98 21.70
N CYS A 242 4.54 9.79 22.06
CA CYS A 242 4.36 10.29 23.41
C CYS A 242 4.01 9.17 24.39
N LEU A 243 2.97 8.38 24.10
CA LEU A 243 2.50 7.30 24.97
C LEU A 243 3.54 6.19 25.18
N SER A 244 4.34 5.88 24.16
CA SER A 244 5.44 4.93 24.29
C SER A 244 6.56 5.48 25.17
N SER A 245 6.93 6.76 24.99
CA SER A 245 7.96 7.42 25.81
C SER A 245 7.55 7.57 27.28
N LEU A 246 6.25 7.67 27.55
CA LEU A 246 5.67 7.71 28.89
C LEU A 246 5.45 6.32 29.51
N GLY A 247 5.80 5.24 28.80
CA GLY A 247 5.60 3.86 29.26
C GLY A 247 4.14 3.41 29.33
N VAL A 248 3.22 4.15 28.69
CA VAL A 248 1.79 3.81 28.64
C VAL A 248 1.50 2.77 27.58
N PHE A 249 2.17 2.88 26.42
CA PHE A 249 2.17 1.85 25.40
C PHE A 249 3.41 1.00 25.53
N ASP A 250 3.22 -0.32 25.54
CA ASP A 250 4.32 -1.28 25.57
C ASP A 250 5.06 -1.30 24.23
N ILE A 251 6.36 -0.98 24.26
CA ILE A 251 7.21 -0.88 23.07
C ILE A 251 7.33 -2.23 22.37
N LYS A 252 7.35 -3.35 23.11
CA LYS A 252 7.49 -4.68 22.52
C LYS A 252 6.28 -5.00 21.65
N THR A 253 5.07 -4.79 22.17
CA THR A 253 3.81 -4.94 21.43
C THR A 253 3.76 -4.05 20.19
N LEU A 254 4.21 -2.80 20.30
CA LEU A 254 4.24 -1.87 19.16
C LEU A 254 5.23 -2.27 18.07
N LYS A 255 6.34 -2.94 18.42
CA LYS A 255 7.26 -3.52 17.43
C LYS A 255 6.65 -4.73 16.75
N GLU A 256 6.09 -5.66 17.52
CA GLU A 256 5.47 -6.89 17.02
C GLU A 256 4.32 -6.62 16.04
N ASN A 257 3.57 -5.54 16.23
CA ASN A 257 2.45 -5.19 15.34
C ASN A 257 2.83 -4.22 14.20
N GLY A 258 4.12 -3.87 14.06
CA GLY A 258 4.63 -2.99 13.00
C GLY A 258 4.33 -1.49 13.18
N THR A 259 3.85 -1.09 14.36
CA THR A 259 3.66 0.34 14.69
C THR A 259 5.00 1.04 14.87
N ILE A 260 5.96 0.44 15.58
CA ILE A 260 7.35 0.91 15.67
C ILE A 260 8.16 0.24 14.56
N LEU A 261 8.86 1.06 13.78
CA LEU A 261 9.70 0.58 12.68
C LEU A 261 11.16 0.61 13.15
N ASP A 262 11.73 -0.56 13.39
CA ASP A 262 13.17 -0.75 13.67
C ASP A 262 14.00 -0.53 12.40
#